data_AF-A0A3P7MCR4-F1
#
_entry.id   AF-A0A3P7MCR4-F1
#
_cell.length_a   1.000
_cell.length_b   1.000
_cell.length_c   1.000
_cell.angle_alpha   90.00
_cell.angle_beta   90.00
_cell.angle_gamma   90.00
#
_symmetry.space_group_name_H-M   'P 1'
#
loop_
_entity.id
_entity.type
_entity.pdbx_description
1 polymer ?
#
loop_
_entity_poly.entity_id
_entity_poly.type
_entity_poly.pdbx_seq_one_letter_code
_entity_poly.pdbx_strand_id
1 'polypeptide(L)'
;MDRQLHFMQAAKAKREKRQAEWDALYAKKPPNNYEDPVDVAAIKYVRENMGDYKLKSSPNYTVPEHERRTAKKTRLVLLSTMRQLSERQADFNQRVLRLRDKKANIIQQLRLLDEELAKVSSALPESAIVVRLKISDLDDEEFPERLAHLTPHSKDSQAGICTKLPSHGTKLIFDITDEKLINFKNRIDPPPPGPNDATAKKPAPPAV
;
A
#
# COMPACT_ATOMS: atom_id res chain seq x y z
N MET A 1 14.77 12.63 -92.08
CA MET A 1 15.42 13.61 -91.18
C MET A 1 14.42 14.25 -90.22
N ASP A 2 13.21 14.60 -90.66
CA ASP A 2 12.22 15.36 -89.85
C ASP A 2 11.71 14.66 -88.59
N ARG A 3 11.57 13.32 -88.61
CA ARG A 3 11.11 12.54 -87.46
C ARG A 3 12.08 12.58 -86.26
N GLN A 4 13.39 12.58 -86.54
CA GLN A 4 14.42 12.64 -85.51
C GLN A 4 14.49 14.04 -84.89
N LEU A 5 14.35 15.08 -85.71
CA LEU A 5 14.24 16.46 -85.23
C LEU A 5 13.03 16.65 -84.31
N HIS A 6 11.86 16.12 -84.67
CA HIS A 6 10.67 16.19 -83.83
C HIS A 6 10.86 15.46 -82.48
N PHE A 7 11.52 14.30 -82.47
CA PHE A 7 11.83 13.59 -81.21
C PHE A 7 12.81 14.38 -80.32
N MET A 8 13.85 14.98 -80.91
CA MET A 8 14.80 15.83 -80.18
C MET A 8 14.11 17.09 -79.62
N GLN A 9 13.23 17.72 -80.40
CA GLN A 9 12.43 18.87 -79.96
C GLN A 9 11.47 18.49 -78.82
N ALA A 10 10.77 17.35 -78.94
CA ALA A 10 9.89 16.85 -77.88
C ALA A 10 10.65 16.50 -76.59
N ALA A 11 11.85 15.93 -76.70
CA ALA A 11 12.71 15.64 -75.56
C ALA A 11 13.25 16.92 -74.89
N LYS A 12 13.58 17.95 -75.69
CA LYS A 12 13.97 19.27 -75.20
C LYS A 12 12.82 19.95 -74.47
N ALA A 13 11.62 19.98 -75.06
CA ALA A 13 10.42 20.54 -74.44
C ALA A 13 10.06 19.82 -73.13
N LYS A 14 10.22 18.48 -73.05
CA LYS A 14 10.02 17.73 -71.81
C LYS A 14 11.04 18.09 -70.72
N ARG A 15 12.29 18.38 -71.10
CA ARG A 15 13.34 18.79 -70.15
C ARG A 15 13.07 20.20 -69.63
N GLU A 16 12.68 21.12 -70.51
CA GLU A 16 12.31 22.50 -70.16
C GLU A 16 11.08 22.54 -69.24
N LYS A 17 10.04 21.75 -69.54
CA LYS A 17 8.87 21.61 -68.66
C LYS A 17 9.26 21.12 -67.27
N ARG A 18 10.06 20.06 -67.19
CA ARG A 18 10.54 19.53 -65.90
C ARG A 18 11.38 20.56 -65.15
N GLN A 19 12.25 21.28 -65.84
CA GLN A 19 13.08 22.30 -65.22
C GLN A 19 12.21 23.43 -64.65
N ALA A 20 11.21 23.91 -65.41
CA ALA A 20 10.25 24.89 -64.93
C ALA A 20 9.43 24.40 -63.72
N GLU A 21 8.99 23.14 -63.72
CA GLU A 21 8.33 22.51 -62.57
C GLU A 21 9.27 22.46 -61.35
N TRP A 22 10.54 22.11 -61.56
CA TRP A 22 11.55 22.08 -60.51
C TRP A 22 11.84 23.47 -59.94
N ASP A 23 12.02 24.47 -60.79
CA ASP A 23 12.24 25.85 -60.37
C ASP A 23 11.04 26.39 -59.58
N ALA A 24 9.82 26.06 -60.01
CA ALA A 24 8.58 26.40 -59.30
C ALA A 24 8.45 25.69 -57.94
N LEU A 25 8.95 24.46 -57.80
CA LEU A 25 8.99 23.76 -56.52
C LEU A 25 10.06 24.33 -55.60
N TYR A 26 11.24 24.64 -56.12
CA TYR A 26 12.35 25.18 -55.34
C TYR A 26 12.05 26.60 -54.83
N ALA A 27 11.32 27.40 -55.60
CA ALA A 27 10.83 28.70 -55.17
C ALA A 27 9.86 28.63 -53.98
N LYS A 28 9.20 27.48 -53.75
CA LYS A 28 8.32 27.24 -52.60
C LYS A 28 9.06 26.70 -51.37
N LYS A 29 10.38 26.48 -51.45
CA LYS A 29 11.15 26.01 -50.31
C LYS A 29 11.18 27.07 -49.21
N PRO A 30 10.77 26.75 -47.97
CA PRO A 30 10.89 27.67 -46.85
C PRO A 30 12.36 28.08 -46.60
N PRO A 31 12.60 29.27 -46.03
CA PRO A 31 13.96 29.72 -45.72
C PRO A 31 14.64 28.77 -44.72
N ASN A 32 15.98 28.68 -44.76
CA ASN A 32 16.75 27.78 -43.88
C ASN A 32 16.58 28.04 -42.37
N ASN A 33 16.05 29.20 -41.99
CA ASN A 33 15.78 29.59 -40.60
C ASN A 33 14.29 29.49 -40.23
N TYR A 34 13.49 28.78 -41.03
CA TYR A 34 12.09 28.53 -40.71
C TYR A 34 12.01 27.41 -39.67
N GLU A 35 11.63 27.76 -38.45
CA GLU A 35 11.23 26.82 -37.41
C GLU A 35 9.70 26.75 -37.36
N ASP A 36 9.15 25.55 -37.17
CA ASP A 36 7.72 25.39 -37.00
C ASP A 36 7.28 26.07 -35.69
N PRO A 37 6.29 26.99 -35.70
CA PRO A 37 5.80 27.63 -34.49
C PRO A 37 5.32 26.64 -33.42
N VAL A 38 4.86 25.44 -33.82
CA VAL A 38 4.44 24.39 -32.88
C VAL A 38 5.64 23.83 -32.11
N ASP A 39 6.75 23.56 -32.81
CA ASP A 39 7.96 23.02 -32.20
C ASP A 39 8.61 24.05 -31.27
N VAL A 40 8.65 25.33 -31.68
CA VAL A 40 9.15 26.42 -30.85
C VAL A 40 8.31 26.57 -29.57
N ALA A 41 6.97 26.50 -29.69
CA ALA A 41 6.08 26.55 -28.55
C ALA A 41 6.26 25.35 -27.62
N ALA A 42 6.44 24.14 -28.17
CA ALA A 42 6.68 22.93 -27.39
C ALA A 42 8.02 23.00 -26.64
N ILE A 43 9.11 23.40 -27.30
CA ILE A 43 10.42 23.58 -26.68
C ILE A 43 10.36 24.63 -25.56
N LYS A 44 9.66 25.74 -25.80
CA LYS A 44 9.46 26.79 -24.79
C LYS A 44 8.68 26.28 -23.59
N TYR A 45 7.55 25.59 -23.82
CA TYR A 45 6.74 25.00 -22.77
C TYR A 45 7.54 24.00 -21.93
N VAL A 46 8.30 23.11 -22.57
CA VAL A 46 9.15 22.14 -21.87
C VAL A 46 10.23 22.86 -21.07
N ARG A 47 10.91 23.87 -21.62
CA ARG A 47 11.92 24.65 -20.90
C ARG A 47 11.36 25.35 -19.66
N GLU A 48 10.14 25.85 -19.74
CA GLU A 48 9.45 26.54 -18.64
C GLU A 48 8.90 25.56 -17.59
N ASN A 49 8.51 24.34 -18.00
CA ASN A 49 7.83 23.35 -17.15
C ASN A 49 8.67 22.12 -16.81
N MET A 50 9.94 22.07 -17.21
CA MET A 50 10.84 20.92 -16.97
C MET A 50 11.08 20.64 -15.48
N GLY A 51 10.81 21.62 -14.61
CA GLY A 51 10.94 21.50 -13.16
C GLY A 51 12.41 21.49 -12.72
N ASP A 52 12.72 22.23 -11.64
CA ASP A 52 14.07 22.19 -11.07
C ASP A 52 14.21 21.02 -10.09
N TYR A 53 14.35 19.82 -10.63
CA TYR A 53 14.60 18.61 -9.82
C TYR A 53 16.05 18.56 -9.37
N LYS A 54 16.39 19.38 -8.37
CA LYS A 54 17.69 19.28 -7.69
C LYS A 54 17.82 17.87 -7.08
N LEU A 55 18.94 17.20 -7.35
CA LEU A 55 19.25 15.94 -6.69
C LEU A 55 19.30 16.17 -5.18
N LYS A 56 18.82 15.22 -4.38
CA LYS A 56 18.89 15.28 -2.90
C LYS A 56 20.32 15.41 -2.35
N SER A 57 21.31 15.02 -3.16
CA SER A 57 22.74 15.16 -2.86
C SER A 57 23.33 16.50 -3.31
N SER A 58 22.59 17.32 -4.07
CA SER A 58 23.07 18.62 -4.55
C SER A 58 23.17 19.60 -3.37
N PRO A 59 24.23 20.43 -3.29
CA PRO A 59 24.36 21.44 -2.25
C PRO A 59 23.26 22.51 -2.28
N ASN A 60 22.59 22.68 -3.43
CA ASN A 60 21.51 23.64 -3.61
C ASN A 60 20.12 23.06 -3.34
N TYR A 61 20.01 21.79 -2.90
CA TYR A 61 18.73 21.17 -2.59
C TYR A 61 18.23 21.64 -1.22
N THR A 62 17.05 22.27 -1.20
CA THR A 62 16.34 22.63 0.04
C THR A 62 14.98 21.95 0.04
N VAL A 63 14.70 21.15 1.08
CA VAL A 63 13.41 20.46 1.23
C VAL A 63 12.28 21.51 1.33
N PRO A 64 11.22 21.43 0.50
CA PRO A 64 10.04 22.29 0.62
C PRO A 64 9.36 22.15 1.98
N GLU A 65 8.82 23.25 2.53
CA GLU A 65 8.26 23.29 3.89
C GLU A 65 7.17 22.23 4.15
N HIS A 66 6.35 21.91 3.16
CA HIS A 66 5.31 20.89 3.29
C HIS A 66 5.88 19.46 3.38
N GLU A 67 7.03 19.20 2.78
CA GLU A 67 7.74 17.91 2.83
C GLU A 67 8.67 17.80 4.05
N ARG A 68 9.03 18.93 4.67
CA ARG A 68 9.89 18.94 5.86
C ARG A 68 9.23 18.18 7.00
N ARG A 69 9.83 17.04 7.36
CA ARG A 69 9.44 16.23 8.52
C ARG A 69 9.97 16.87 9.81
N THR A 70 9.13 17.64 10.47
CA THR A 70 9.38 18.13 11.84
C THR A 70 8.93 17.08 12.86
N ALA A 71 9.57 17.02 14.03
CA ALA A 71 9.17 16.13 15.12
C ALA A 71 7.67 16.23 15.47
N LYS A 72 7.10 17.45 15.45
CA LYS A 72 5.65 17.68 15.66
C LYS A 72 4.81 17.03 14.57
N LYS A 73 5.15 17.23 13.29
CA LYS A 73 4.43 16.64 12.15
C LYS A 73 4.47 15.10 12.22
N THR A 74 5.65 14.52 12.49
CA THR A 74 5.81 13.06 12.65
C THR A 74 4.98 12.51 13.81
N ARG A 75 4.95 13.20 14.96
CA ARG A 75 4.13 12.80 16.11
C ARG A 75 2.64 12.80 15.78
N LEU A 76 2.15 13.84 15.10
CA LEU A 76 0.74 13.91 14.69
C LEU A 76 0.35 12.78 13.75
N VAL A 77 1.21 12.48 12.77
CA VAL A 77 1.00 11.34 11.86
C VAL A 77 0.95 10.04 12.65
N LEU A 78 1.90 9.81 13.57
CA LEU A 78 1.91 8.60 14.41
C LEU A 78 0.62 8.42 15.19
N LEU A 79 0.15 9.46 15.89
CA LEU A 79 -1.10 9.42 16.65
C LEU A 79 -2.31 9.16 15.75
N SER A 80 -2.35 9.76 14.56
CA SER A 80 -3.44 9.53 13.59
C SER A 80 -3.47 8.07 13.12
N THR A 81 -2.30 7.49 12.85
CA THR A 81 -2.18 6.09 12.41
C THR A 81 -2.57 5.14 13.54
N MET A 82 -2.13 5.39 14.78
CA MET A 82 -2.52 4.61 15.95
C MET A 82 -4.04 4.60 16.15
N ARG A 83 -4.69 5.76 16.01
CA ARG A 83 -6.16 5.86 16.07
C ARG A 83 -6.82 4.99 15.01
N GLN A 84 -6.40 5.11 13.75
CA GLN A 84 -6.98 4.32 12.66
C GLN A 84 -6.76 2.81 12.85
N LEU A 85 -5.63 2.41 13.44
CA LEU A 85 -5.36 1.00 13.73
C LEU A 85 -6.35 0.48 14.79
N SER A 86 -6.52 1.24 15.88
CA SER A 86 -7.47 0.91 16.94
C SER A 86 -8.91 0.82 16.42
N GLU A 87 -9.31 1.77 15.57
CA GLU A 87 -10.63 1.78 14.92
C GLU A 87 -10.83 0.53 14.05
N ARG A 88 -9.87 0.21 13.18
CA ARG A 88 -9.94 -0.98 12.32
C ARG A 88 -9.99 -2.28 13.13
N GLN A 89 -9.27 -2.35 14.25
CA GLN A 89 -9.29 -3.50 15.14
C GLN A 89 -10.66 -3.64 15.82
N ALA A 90 -11.23 -2.54 16.33
CA ALA A 90 -12.55 -2.52 16.92
C ALA A 90 -13.63 -2.95 15.91
N ASP A 91 -13.57 -2.42 14.69
CA ASP A 91 -14.48 -2.77 13.60
C ASP A 91 -14.40 -4.26 13.25
N PHE A 92 -13.18 -4.79 13.15
CA PHE A 92 -12.98 -6.21 12.89
C PHE A 92 -13.57 -7.07 14.00
N ASN A 93 -13.25 -6.77 15.25
CA ASN A 93 -13.77 -7.49 16.41
C ASN A 93 -15.30 -7.42 16.45
N GLN A 94 -15.90 -6.26 16.18
CA GLN A 94 -17.34 -6.10 16.13
C GLN A 94 -17.98 -6.96 15.03
N ARG A 95 -17.36 -7.05 13.85
CA ARG A 95 -17.84 -7.94 12.77
C ARG A 95 -17.79 -9.41 13.18
N VAL A 96 -16.71 -9.85 13.81
CA VAL A 96 -16.56 -11.23 14.29
C VAL A 96 -17.62 -11.54 15.36
N LEU A 97 -17.82 -10.65 16.33
CA LEU A 97 -18.85 -10.81 17.36
C LEU A 97 -20.26 -10.88 16.76
N ARG A 98 -20.59 -10.01 15.78
CA ARG A 98 -21.87 -10.08 15.07
C ARG A 98 -22.09 -11.42 14.36
N LEU A 99 -21.04 -11.98 13.75
CA LEU A 99 -21.11 -13.30 13.11
C LEU A 99 -21.33 -14.42 14.13
N ARG A 100 -20.65 -14.35 15.28
CA ARG A 100 -20.84 -15.27 16.40
C ARG A 100 -22.27 -15.22 16.92
N ASP A 101 -22.81 -14.03 17.16
CA ASP A 101 -24.17 -13.86 17.67
C ASP A 101 -25.20 -14.35 16.65
N LYS A 102 -24.95 -14.13 15.35
CA LYS A 102 -25.76 -14.68 14.26
C LYS A 102 -25.72 -16.21 14.23
N LYS A 103 -24.54 -16.83 14.37
CA LYS A 103 -24.38 -18.29 14.45
C LYS A 103 -25.17 -18.85 15.64
N ALA A 104 -25.06 -18.22 16.81
CA ALA A 104 -25.78 -18.63 18.01
C ALA A 104 -27.31 -18.54 17.83
N ASN A 105 -27.80 -17.45 17.23
CA ASN A 105 -29.22 -17.29 16.94
C ASN A 105 -29.73 -18.37 15.98
N ILE A 106 -29.00 -18.64 14.90
CA ILE A 106 -29.35 -19.69 13.93
C ILE A 106 -29.42 -21.06 14.62
N ILE A 107 -28.44 -21.41 15.46
CA ILE A 107 -28.44 -22.68 16.20
C ILE A 107 -29.66 -22.77 17.14
N GLN A 108 -30.01 -21.69 17.83
CA GLN A 108 -31.21 -21.65 18.67
C GLN A 108 -32.49 -21.86 17.85
N GLN A 109 -32.62 -21.22 16.69
CA GLN A 109 -33.76 -21.41 15.79
C GLN A 109 -33.85 -22.85 15.27
N LEU A 110 -32.72 -23.45 14.89
CA LEU A 110 -32.70 -24.85 14.46
C LEU A 110 -33.16 -25.79 15.58
N ARG A 111 -32.77 -25.52 16.84
CA ARG A 111 -33.18 -26.35 17.99
C ARG A 111 -34.70 -26.27 18.21
N LEU A 112 -35.28 -25.08 18.13
CA LEU A 112 -36.74 -24.91 18.21
C LEU A 112 -37.46 -25.67 17.08
N LEU A 113 -36.94 -25.60 15.85
CA LEU A 113 -37.50 -26.33 14.72
C LEU A 113 -37.38 -27.86 14.89
N ASP A 114 -36.28 -28.37 15.45
CA ASP A 114 -36.12 -29.80 15.72
C ASP A 114 -37.10 -30.28 16.81
N GLU A 115 -37.38 -29.45 17.82
CA GLU A 115 -38.43 -29.72 18.81
C GLU A 115 -39.84 -29.72 18.21
N GLU A 116 -40.13 -28.79 17.29
CA GLU A 116 -41.41 -28.77 16.56
C GLU A 116 -41.54 -30.00 15.65
N LEU A 117 -40.49 -30.35 14.91
CA LEU A 117 -40.45 -31.57 14.11
C LEU A 117 -40.63 -32.82 14.97
N ALA A 118 -40.07 -32.86 16.19
CA ALA A 118 -40.28 -33.95 17.12
C ALA A 118 -41.76 -34.11 17.50
N LYS A 119 -42.46 -33.00 17.80
CA LYS A 119 -43.90 -32.99 18.11
C LYS A 119 -44.76 -33.46 16.94
N VAL A 120 -44.42 -33.02 15.71
CA VAL A 120 -45.12 -33.48 14.50
C VAL A 120 -44.85 -34.96 14.27
N SER A 121 -43.60 -35.42 14.45
CA SER A 121 -43.24 -36.83 14.25
C SER A 121 -43.95 -37.76 15.23
N SER A 122 -44.16 -37.33 16.49
CA SER A 122 -44.90 -38.13 17.47
C SER A 122 -46.39 -38.23 17.18
N ALA A 123 -46.95 -37.34 16.35
CA ALA A 123 -48.34 -37.40 15.91
C ALA A 123 -48.56 -38.28 14.67
N LEU A 124 -47.48 -38.72 14.01
CA LEU A 124 -47.54 -39.57 12.82
C LEU A 124 -47.44 -41.06 13.18
N PRO A 125 -47.99 -41.96 12.35
CA PRO A 125 -47.89 -43.41 12.57
C PRO A 125 -46.45 -43.91 12.42
N GLU A 126 -46.09 -44.99 13.11
CA GLU A 126 -44.74 -45.59 13.16
C GLU A 126 -44.17 -46.03 11.80
N SER A 127 -45.00 -46.14 10.75
CA SER A 127 -44.55 -46.39 9.38
C SER A 127 -44.00 -45.15 8.66
N ALA A 128 -44.18 -43.95 9.24
CA ALA A 128 -43.69 -42.71 8.68
C ALA A 128 -42.20 -42.47 9.01
N ILE A 129 -41.48 -41.85 8.07
CA ILE A 129 -40.06 -41.53 8.23
C ILE A 129 -39.90 -40.40 9.25
N VAL A 130 -39.19 -40.67 10.34
CA VAL A 130 -38.82 -39.65 11.34
C VAL A 130 -37.59 -38.89 10.86
N VAL A 131 -37.73 -37.58 10.65
CA VAL A 131 -36.61 -36.69 10.28
C VAL A 131 -36.21 -35.87 11.50
N ARG A 132 -34.93 -35.97 11.89
CA ARG A 132 -34.32 -35.14 12.93
C ARG A 132 -33.14 -34.36 12.36
N LEU A 133 -33.03 -33.10 12.75
CA LEU A 133 -31.95 -32.22 12.30
C LEU A 133 -30.69 -32.53 13.10
N LYS A 134 -29.55 -32.69 12.42
CA LYS A 134 -28.24 -32.79 13.09
C LYS A 134 -27.71 -31.39 13.34
N ILE A 135 -27.83 -30.92 14.57
CA ILE A 135 -27.42 -29.57 14.98
C ILE A 135 -26.08 -29.68 15.71
N SER A 136 -25.08 -28.93 15.26
CA SER A 136 -23.79 -28.81 15.97
C SER A 136 -23.91 -27.87 17.17
N ASP A 137 -23.22 -28.21 18.25
CA ASP A 137 -23.15 -27.36 19.44
C ASP A 137 -22.24 -26.14 19.23
N LEU A 138 -22.41 -25.13 20.10
CA LEU A 138 -21.55 -23.96 20.13
C LEU A 138 -20.26 -24.29 20.88
N ASP A 139 -19.12 -23.93 20.31
CA ASP A 139 -17.81 -24.10 20.94
C ASP A 139 -17.63 -23.06 22.07
N ASP A 140 -17.17 -23.49 23.24
CA ASP A 140 -16.98 -22.61 24.40
C ASP A 140 -15.82 -21.60 24.20
N GLU A 141 -14.86 -21.92 23.33
CA GLU A 141 -13.76 -21.02 22.93
C GLU A 141 -14.25 -19.75 22.20
N GLU A 142 -15.45 -19.78 21.57
CA GLU A 142 -16.04 -18.60 20.92
C GLU A 142 -16.58 -17.57 21.92
N PHE A 143 -16.69 -17.93 23.20
CA PHE A 143 -17.24 -17.11 24.28
C PHE A 143 -16.29 -17.04 25.47
N PRO A 144 -15.15 -16.32 25.34
CA PRO A 144 -14.18 -16.19 26.43
C PRO A 144 -14.77 -15.57 27.71
N GLU A 145 -15.82 -14.75 27.60
CA GLU A 145 -16.59 -14.24 28.74
C GLU A 145 -17.22 -15.35 29.59
N ARG A 146 -17.44 -16.54 29.03
CA ARG A 146 -17.95 -17.69 29.79
C ARG A 146 -16.87 -18.36 30.64
N LEU A 147 -15.61 -18.25 30.25
CA LEU A 147 -14.51 -18.83 31.02
C LEU A 147 -14.28 -18.08 32.34
N ALA A 148 -14.68 -16.82 32.44
CA ALA A 148 -14.50 -15.98 33.62
C ALA A 148 -15.31 -16.45 34.86
N HIS A 149 -16.38 -17.21 34.66
CA HIS A 149 -17.26 -17.68 35.75
C HIS A 149 -17.00 -19.13 36.19
N LEU A 150 -16.04 -19.83 35.59
CA LEU A 150 -15.64 -21.17 36.01
C LEU A 150 -14.76 -21.06 37.27
N THR A 151 -15.22 -21.68 38.36
CA THR A 151 -14.46 -21.82 39.61
C THR A 151 -13.10 -22.51 39.34
N PRO A 152 -12.04 -22.18 40.11
CA PRO A 152 -10.68 -22.66 39.84
C PRO A 152 -10.56 -24.18 39.64
N HIS A 153 -11.40 -24.96 40.31
CA HIS A 153 -11.38 -26.42 40.28
C HIS A 153 -11.78 -27.07 38.95
N SER A 154 -12.47 -26.37 38.05
CA SER A 154 -12.91 -26.94 36.76
C SER A 154 -11.89 -26.71 35.64
N LYS A 155 -10.86 -25.89 35.86
CA LYS A 155 -9.90 -25.48 34.82
C LYS A 155 -8.89 -26.57 34.49
N ASP A 156 -8.57 -27.44 35.45
CA ASP A 156 -7.58 -28.50 35.30
C ASP A 156 -8.07 -29.63 34.37
N SER A 157 -9.38 -29.80 34.23
CA SER A 157 -9.98 -30.87 33.43
C SER A 157 -10.01 -30.57 31.92
N GLN A 158 -10.02 -29.29 31.52
CA GLN A 158 -10.07 -28.87 30.11
C GLN A 158 -8.69 -28.47 29.53
N ALA A 159 -7.66 -28.35 30.38
CA ALA A 159 -6.30 -28.01 29.99
C ALA A 159 -5.61 -29.07 29.09
N GLY A 160 -6.21 -30.25 28.90
CA GLY A 160 -5.65 -31.33 28.08
C GLY A 160 -5.77 -31.14 26.56
N ILE A 161 -6.64 -30.24 26.08
CA ILE A 161 -6.94 -30.12 24.63
C ILE A 161 -6.33 -28.85 24.02
N CYS A 162 -6.12 -27.78 24.81
CA CYS A 162 -5.55 -26.52 24.33
C CYS A 162 -4.03 -26.45 24.59
N THR A 163 -3.25 -27.33 23.96
CA THR A 163 -1.77 -27.28 24.02
C THR A 163 -1.14 -27.15 22.63
N LYS A 164 -1.79 -26.48 21.67
CA LYS A 164 -1.14 -26.06 20.41
C LYS A 164 -1.59 -24.70 19.92
N LEU A 165 -1.52 -23.69 20.78
CA LEU A 165 -1.27 -22.33 20.33
C LEU A 165 0.02 -21.87 21.01
N PRO A 166 1.05 -21.44 20.27
CA PRO A 166 2.17 -20.78 20.91
C PRO A 166 1.60 -19.61 21.70
N SER A 167 1.86 -19.59 23.00
CA SER A 167 1.63 -18.45 23.87
C SER A 167 2.55 -17.31 23.43
N HIS A 168 2.26 -16.73 22.27
CA HIS A 168 2.52 -15.33 22.05
C HIS A 168 1.53 -14.65 22.98
N GLY A 169 1.96 -14.49 24.23
CA GLY A 169 1.29 -13.61 25.17
C GLY A 169 0.89 -12.36 24.40
N THR A 170 -0.30 -11.86 24.67
CA THR A 170 -0.76 -10.55 24.24
C THR A 170 0.21 -9.49 24.76
N LYS A 171 1.41 -9.45 24.20
CA LYS A 171 2.13 -8.22 23.98
C LYS A 171 1.20 -7.51 23.04
N LEU A 172 0.38 -6.62 23.59
CA LEU A 172 -0.16 -5.54 22.78
C LEU A 172 1.02 -5.08 21.94
N ILE A 173 0.92 -5.26 20.61
CA ILE A 173 2.00 -4.95 19.66
C ILE A 173 2.44 -3.47 19.79
N PHE A 174 1.71 -2.69 20.59
CA PHE A 174 1.90 -1.29 20.87
C PHE A 174 2.06 -0.92 22.37
N ASP A 175 2.53 -1.80 23.24
CA ASP A 175 3.08 -1.37 24.54
C ASP A 175 4.51 -0.83 24.35
N ILE A 176 4.60 0.27 23.59
CA ILE A 176 5.79 1.10 23.55
C ILE A 176 5.74 1.94 24.82
N THR A 177 6.17 1.35 25.92
CA THR A 177 6.43 2.11 27.15
C THR A 177 7.45 3.21 26.85
N ASP A 178 7.29 4.39 27.47
CA ASP A 178 8.16 5.55 27.23
C ASP A 178 9.66 5.20 27.40
N GLU A 179 9.98 4.24 28.26
CA GLU A 179 11.33 3.70 28.45
C GLU A 179 11.92 3.04 27.20
N LYS A 180 11.11 2.29 26.43
CA LYS A 180 11.55 1.68 25.17
C LYS A 180 11.81 2.73 24.09
N LEU A 181 11.04 3.81 24.08
CA LEU A 181 11.25 4.98 23.21
C LEU A 181 12.53 5.75 23.58
N ILE A 182 12.78 5.96 24.88
CA ILE A 182 13.98 6.61 25.40
C ILE A 182 15.24 5.81 25.01
N ASN A 183 15.22 4.50 25.21
CA ASN A 183 16.35 3.63 24.85
C ASN A 183 16.61 3.57 23.33
N PHE A 184 15.57 3.61 22.50
CA PHE A 184 15.74 3.65 21.05
C PHE A 184 16.34 4.98 20.58
N LYS A 185 15.92 6.10 21.20
CA LYS A 185 16.44 7.43 20.89
C LYS A 185 17.91 7.59 21.26
N ASN A 186 18.33 7.06 22.42
CA ASN A 186 19.73 7.06 22.86
C ASN A 186 20.66 6.20 21.97
N ARG A 187 20.09 5.25 21.20
CA ARG A 187 20.84 4.41 20.26
C ARG A 187 21.03 5.05 18.90
N ILE A 188 20.14 5.97 18.51
CA ILE A 188 20.23 6.71 17.24
C ILE A 188 21.15 7.91 17.39
N ASP A 189 21.01 8.65 18.48
CA ASP A 189 21.83 9.83 18.79
C ASP A 189 22.59 9.58 20.11
N PRO A 190 23.78 8.95 20.09
CA PRO A 190 24.57 8.79 21.30
C PRO A 190 24.91 10.18 21.87
N PRO A 191 24.88 10.37 23.20
CA PRO A 191 25.23 11.66 23.80
C PRO A 191 26.66 12.06 23.38
N PRO A 192 26.92 13.35 23.11
CA PRO A 192 28.24 13.80 22.71
C PRO A 192 29.29 13.41 23.76
N PRO A 193 30.50 12.98 23.35
CA PRO A 193 31.54 12.60 24.28
C PRO A 193 31.85 13.79 25.20
N GLY A 194 31.90 13.52 26.50
CA GLY A 194 32.25 14.52 27.50
C GLY A 194 33.66 15.07 27.27
N PRO A 195 34.00 16.25 27.83
CA PRO A 195 35.25 16.97 27.56
C PRO A 195 36.55 16.24 27.97
N ASN A 196 36.49 15.00 28.46
CA ASN A 196 37.64 14.31 29.06
C ASN A 196 38.23 13.15 28.24
N ASP A 197 37.67 12.79 27.07
CA ASP A 197 38.18 11.67 26.25
C ASP A 197 39.13 12.09 25.10
N ALA A 198 39.60 13.33 25.08
CA ALA A 198 40.48 13.86 24.03
C ALA A 198 42.00 13.60 24.25
N THR A 199 42.37 12.42 24.76
CA THR A 199 43.78 11.99 24.83
C THR A 199 44.06 10.81 23.90
N ALA A 200 44.05 11.07 22.59
CA ALA A 200 44.55 10.13 21.60
C ALA A 200 45.48 10.81 20.57
N LYS A 201 46.79 10.61 20.79
CA LYS A 201 47.90 10.54 19.83
C LYS A 201 47.90 11.50 18.64
N LYS A 202 48.72 12.54 18.75
CA LYS A 202 49.33 13.27 17.62
C LYS A 202 50.31 12.34 16.88
N PRO A 203 50.21 12.11 15.56
CA PRO A 203 51.19 11.30 14.83
C PRO A 203 52.52 12.03 14.67
N ALA A 204 53.62 11.27 14.77
CA ALA A 204 55.00 11.77 14.68
C ALA A 204 55.34 12.25 13.26
N PRO A 205 56.20 13.29 13.11
CA PRO A 205 56.60 13.79 11.80
C PRO A 205 57.57 12.82 11.09
N PRO A 206 57.56 12.78 9.74
CA PRO A 206 58.43 11.90 8.97
C PRO A 206 59.90 12.35 9.07
N ALA A 207 60.79 11.38 9.26
CA ALA A 207 62.24 11.58 9.21
C ALA A 207 62.69 11.85 7.75
N VAL A 208 63.71 12.71 7.65
CA VAL A 208 64.38 13.24 6.45
C VAL A 208 64.72 12.18 5.42
#